data_AF-A0A0W1RE57-F1
#
_entry.id   AF-A0A0W1RE57-F1
#
_cell.length_a   1.000
_cell.length_b   1.000
_cell.length_c   1.000
_cell.angle_alpha   90.00
_cell.angle_beta   90.00
_cell.angle_gamma   90.00
#
_symmetry.space_group_name_H-M   'P 1'
#
loop_
_entity.id
_entity.type
_entity.pdbx_description
1 polymer ?
#
loop_
_entity_poly.entity_id
_entity_poly.type
_entity_poly.pdbx_seq_one_letter_code
_entity_poly.pdbx_strand_id
1 'polypeptide(L)'
;MSETLQAKFDDLEARFEALNRARVAAFDRIDELEAENERLSTRLAEIEQLVSPDPESVAYEQLTRSQKVHRIRKKLVEHAASRQTGKSQMEYKDVKWLFNGHPSPGHCYDLMELAGELEGFSYETSDGRSNRVLVNFEGVNDEALIHAANNAPGGRRV
;
A
#
# COMPACT_ATOMS: atom_id res chain seq x y z
N MET A 1 20.89 58.50 8.25
CA MET A 1 19.98 57.55 7.58
C MET A 1 18.64 58.23 7.41
N SER A 2 18.02 58.16 6.22
CA SER A 2 16.72 58.79 5.97
C SER A 2 15.62 58.08 6.77
N GLU A 3 14.69 58.84 7.35
CA GLU A 3 13.51 58.37 8.10
C GLU A 3 12.70 57.33 7.31
N THR A 4 12.70 57.43 5.97
CA THR A 4 12.05 56.48 5.07
C THR A 4 12.74 55.10 5.04
N LEU A 5 14.06 55.04 5.24
CA LEU A 5 14.77 53.75 5.34
C LEU A 5 14.48 53.08 6.69
N GLN A 6 14.37 53.85 7.77
CA GLN A 6 14.05 53.32 9.09
C GLN A 6 12.65 52.69 9.09
N ALA A 7 11.64 53.40 8.57
CA ALA A 7 10.28 52.88 8.48
C ALA A 7 10.17 51.59 7.64
N LYS A 8 10.98 51.44 6.58
CA LYS A 8 11.03 50.21 5.77
C LYS A 8 11.71 49.06 6.49
N PHE A 9 12.73 49.36 7.30
CA PHE A 9 13.41 48.35 8.11
C PHE A 9 12.46 47.81 9.19
N ASP A 10 11.76 48.70 9.89
CA ASP A 10 10.80 48.32 10.93
C ASP A 10 9.63 47.50 10.36
N ASP A 11 9.10 47.86 9.18
CA ASP A 11 8.08 47.07 8.46
C ASP A 11 8.62 45.69 8.02
N LEU A 12 9.87 45.61 7.58
CA LEU A 12 10.49 44.34 7.19
C LEU A 12 10.70 43.42 8.40
N GLU A 13 11.13 43.97 9.53
CA GLU A 13 11.30 43.24 10.79
C GLU A 13 9.96 42.69 11.29
N ALA A 14 8.91 43.52 11.29
CA ALA A 14 7.55 43.09 11.65
C ALA A 14 7.03 41.97 10.74
N ARG A 15 7.28 42.04 9.43
CA ARG A 15 6.91 40.97 8.48
C ARG A 15 7.71 39.70 8.69
N PHE A 16 9.00 39.81 8.97
CA PHE A 16 9.86 38.66 9.24
C PHE A 16 9.42 37.93 10.51
N GLU A 17 9.10 38.66 11.57
CA GLU A 17 8.53 38.07 12.79
C GLU A 17 7.19 37.38 12.53
N ALA A 18 6.28 38.04 11.80
CA ALA A 18 4.99 37.45 11.45
C ALA A 18 5.16 36.15 10.64
N LEU A 19 6.09 36.14 9.67
CA LEU A 19 6.41 34.96 8.88
C LEU A 19 7.00 33.84 9.73
N ASN A 20 7.91 34.16 10.65
CA ASN A 20 8.48 33.15 11.56
C ASN A 20 7.42 32.55 12.48
N ARG A 21 6.50 33.36 13.02
CA ARG A 21 5.37 32.86 13.82
C ARG A 21 4.46 31.94 13.00
N ALA A 22 4.11 32.34 11.78
CA ALA A 22 3.31 31.52 10.88
C ALA A 22 4.01 30.21 10.51
N ARG A 23 5.34 30.26 10.28
CA ARG A 23 6.16 29.08 9.98
C ARG A 23 6.17 28.08 11.14
N VAL A 24 6.38 28.55 12.36
CA VAL A 24 6.37 27.70 13.56
C VAL A 24 4.99 27.03 13.73
N ALA A 25 3.91 27.82 13.67
CA ALA A 25 2.56 27.28 13.77
C ALA A 25 2.22 26.26 12.67
N ALA A 26 2.75 26.46 11.45
CA ALA A 26 2.58 25.50 10.37
C ALA A 26 3.32 24.18 10.64
N PHE A 27 4.54 24.23 11.17
CA PHE A 27 5.28 23.02 11.55
C PHE A 27 4.60 22.28 12.71
N ASP A 28 4.16 23.00 13.75
CA ASP A 28 3.40 22.40 14.86
C ASP A 28 2.14 21.68 14.33
N ARG A 29 1.45 22.30 13.35
CA ARG A 29 0.27 21.68 12.73
C ARG A 29 0.60 20.46 11.88
N ILE A 30 1.75 20.45 11.20
CA ILE A 30 2.21 19.28 10.44
C ILE A 30 2.48 18.13 11.41
N ASP A 31 3.22 18.38 12.50
CA ASP A 31 3.53 17.37 13.50
C ASP A 31 2.25 16.77 14.12
N GLU A 32 1.25 17.61 14.42
CA GLU A 32 -0.06 17.15 14.89
C GLU A 32 -0.78 16.26 13.86
N LEU A 33 -0.76 16.63 12.58
CA LEU A 33 -1.41 15.88 11.52
C LEU A 33 -0.71 14.54 11.28
N GLU A 34 0.61 14.50 11.31
CA GLU A 34 1.40 13.27 11.20
C GLU A 34 1.07 12.32 12.36
N ALA A 35 1.05 12.83 13.59
CA ALA A 35 0.69 12.03 14.77
C ALA A 35 -0.77 11.54 14.77
N GLU A 36 -1.70 12.33 14.22
CA GLU A 36 -3.09 11.87 14.04
C GLU A 36 -3.18 10.80 12.95
N ASN A 37 -2.46 10.97 11.85
CA ASN A 37 -2.44 10.01 10.75
C ASN A 37 -1.88 8.65 11.20
N GLU A 38 -0.79 8.64 11.97
CA GLU A 38 -0.23 7.41 12.55
C GLU A 38 -1.25 6.71 13.48
N ARG A 39 -1.97 7.47 14.31
CA ARG A 39 -3.01 6.94 15.20
C ARG A 39 -4.20 6.37 14.42
N LEU A 40 -4.68 7.08 13.40
CA LEU A 40 -5.77 6.63 12.55
C LEU A 40 -5.39 5.40 11.74
N SER A 41 -4.17 5.36 11.19
CA SER A 41 -3.63 4.21 10.47
C SER A 41 -3.53 2.98 11.37
N THR A 42 -3.03 3.14 12.60
CA THR A 42 -2.99 2.05 13.59
C THR A 42 -4.38 1.53 13.91
N ARG A 43 -5.33 2.43 14.18
CA ARG A 43 -6.71 2.07 14.50
C ARG A 43 -7.45 1.43 13.33
N LEU A 44 -7.16 1.87 12.11
CA LEU A 44 -7.67 1.25 10.90
C LEU A 44 -7.16 -0.19 10.80
N ALA A 45 -5.87 -0.43 11.01
CA ALA A 45 -5.30 -1.78 11.01
C ALA A 45 -5.93 -2.68 12.10
N GLU A 46 -6.19 -2.16 13.30
CA GLU A 46 -6.90 -2.89 14.36
C GLU A 46 -8.35 -3.22 13.95
N ILE A 47 -9.08 -2.26 13.37
CA ILE A 47 -10.45 -2.49 12.89
C ILE A 47 -10.47 -3.47 11.73
N GLU A 48 -9.52 -3.38 10.80
CA GLU A 48 -9.35 -4.35 9.71
C GLU A 48 -9.09 -5.75 10.26
N GLN A 49 -8.28 -5.90 11.32
CA GLN A 49 -8.11 -7.19 12.01
C GLN A 49 -9.40 -7.69 12.68
N LEU A 50 -10.23 -6.81 13.24
CA LEU A 50 -11.49 -7.18 13.91
C LEU A 50 -12.60 -7.54 12.92
N VAL A 51 -12.73 -6.77 11.84
CA VAL A 51 -13.77 -6.93 10.81
C VAL A 51 -13.40 -8.02 9.81
N SER A 52 -12.11 -8.24 9.59
CA SER A 52 -11.57 -9.32 8.75
C SER A 52 -10.38 -9.96 9.48
N PRO A 53 -10.63 -10.89 10.43
CA PRO A 53 -9.55 -11.65 11.05
C PRO A 53 -8.64 -12.19 9.95
N ASP A 54 -7.33 -12.12 10.17
CA ASP A 54 -6.28 -12.36 9.18
C ASP A 54 -6.75 -13.37 8.11
N PRO A 55 -6.79 -13.02 6.81
CA PRO A 55 -7.23 -13.94 5.77
C PRO A 55 -6.49 -15.28 5.79
N GLU A 56 -5.33 -15.35 6.45
CA GLU A 56 -4.58 -16.58 6.74
C GLU A 56 -5.18 -17.46 7.84
N SER A 57 -5.90 -16.87 8.79
CA SER A 57 -6.62 -17.53 9.88
C SER A 57 -8.04 -17.97 9.51
N VAL A 58 -8.63 -17.33 8.48
CA VAL A 58 -9.98 -17.64 8.00
C VAL A 58 -9.94 -18.82 7.03
N ALA A 59 -10.81 -19.80 7.25
CA ALA A 59 -10.90 -20.96 6.38
C ALA A 59 -11.26 -20.55 4.94
N TYR A 60 -10.66 -21.21 3.95
CA TYR A 60 -10.87 -20.92 2.53
C TYR A 60 -12.34 -20.81 2.11
N GLU A 61 -13.20 -21.63 2.72
CA GLU A 61 -14.64 -21.70 2.47
C GLU A 61 -15.40 -20.45 2.95
N GLN A 62 -14.86 -19.75 3.95
CA GLN A 62 -15.46 -18.54 4.53
C GLN A 62 -15.02 -17.27 3.81
N LEU A 63 -13.96 -17.34 3.01
CA LEU A 63 -13.47 -16.21 2.24
C LEU A 63 -14.41 -15.91 1.06
N THR A 64 -14.85 -14.66 0.96
CA THR A 64 -15.52 -14.16 -0.23
C THR A 64 -14.57 -14.15 -1.43
N ARG A 65 -15.13 -14.09 -2.64
CA ARG A 65 -14.33 -14.05 -3.88
C ARG A 65 -13.37 -12.85 -3.89
N SER A 66 -13.81 -11.68 -3.43
CA SER A 66 -12.97 -10.48 -3.34
C SER A 66 -11.84 -10.63 -2.31
N GLN A 67 -12.11 -11.25 -1.16
CA GLN A 67 -11.07 -11.54 -0.15
C GLN A 67 -10.00 -12.50 -0.67
N LYS A 68 -10.41 -13.53 -1.44
CA LYS A 68 -9.46 -14.44 -2.11
C LYS A 68 -8.57 -13.69 -3.09
N VAL A 69 -9.15 -12.83 -3.93
CA VAL A 69 -8.40 -11.99 -4.87
C VAL A 69 -7.44 -11.04 -4.14
N HIS A 70 -7.92 -10.38 -3.08
CA HIS A 70 -7.09 -9.50 -2.26
C HIS A 70 -5.89 -10.26 -1.65
N ARG A 71 -6.09 -11.48 -1.17
CA ARG A 71 -5.01 -12.32 -0.63
C ARG A 71 -3.94 -12.66 -1.69
N ILE A 72 -4.35 -12.93 -2.93
CA ILE A 72 -3.40 -13.13 -4.05
C ILE A 72 -2.61 -11.85 -4.31
N ARG A 73 -3.28 -10.70 -4.41
CA ARG A 73 -2.63 -9.40 -4.66
C ARG A 73 -1.65 -9.03 -3.55
N LYS A 74 -2.07 -9.16 -2.29
CA LYS A 74 -1.21 -8.97 -1.11
C LYS A 74 0.06 -9.83 -1.22
N LYS A 75 -0.10 -11.11 -1.55
CA LYS A 75 1.07 -12.01 -1.64
C LYS A 75 2.02 -11.65 -2.79
N LEU A 76 1.47 -11.26 -3.93
CA LEU A 76 2.24 -10.77 -5.07
C LEU A 76 3.06 -9.53 -4.71
N VAL A 77 2.43 -8.55 -4.05
CA VAL A 77 3.06 -7.29 -3.64
C VAL A 77 4.14 -7.53 -2.58
N GLU A 78 3.87 -8.37 -1.56
CA GLU A 78 4.89 -8.81 -0.58
C GLU A 78 6.13 -9.40 -1.27
N HIS A 79 5.91 -10.31 -2.24
CA HIS A 79 7.01 -10.91 -3.01
C HIS A 79 7.70 -9.92 -3.95
N ALA A 80 6.99 -8.93 -4.47
CA ALA A 80 7.56 -7.89 -5.32
C ALA A 80 8.42 -6.92 -4.50
N ALA A 81 7.95 -6.52 -3.32
CA ALA A 81 8.66 -5.66 -2.38
C ALA A 81 9.95 -6.30 -1.83
N SER A 82 9.96 -7.63 -1.67
CA SER A 82 11.17 -8.36 -1.28
C SER A 82 12.20 -8.50 -2.41
N ARG A 83 11.87 -8.12 -3.65
CA ARG A 83 12.74 -8.27 -4.83
C ARG A 83 13.28 -6.91 -5.27
N GLN A 84 14.55 -6.88 -5.69
CA GLN A 84 15.17 -5.65 -6.22
C GLN A 84 14.52 -5.12 -7.50
N THR A 85 13.84 -5.99 -8.26
CA THR A 85 13.18 -5.64 -9.51
C THR A 85 11.80 -5.02 -9.33
N GLY A 86 11.22 -5.04 -8.12
CA GLY A 86 9.85 -4.60 -7.86
C GLY A 86 8.78 -5.42 -8.59
N LYS A 87 9.12 -6.63 -9.08
CA LYS A 87 8.23 -7.46 -9.90
C LYS A 87 8.08 -8.86 -9.31
N SER A 88 6.85 -9.35 -9.30
CA SER A 88 6.52 -10.72 -8.89
C SER A 88 5.49 -11.33 -9.81
N GLN A 89 5.43 -12.66 -9.81
CA GLN A 89 4.45 -13.44 -10.56
C GLN A 89 4.05 -14.67 -9.75
N MET A 90 2.82 -15.16 -9.99
CA MET A 90 2.32 -16.41 -9.46
C MET A 90 1.67 -17.22 -10.58
N GLU A 91 1.97 -18.50 -10.63
CA GLU A 91 1.30 -19.46 -11.49
C GLU A 91 0.15 -20.16 -10.74
N TYR A 92 -0.64 -20.95 -11.48
CA TYR A 92 -1.69 -21.81 -10.93
C TYR A 92 -1.25 -22.59 -9.68
N LYS A 93 -0.05 -23.17 -9.69
CA LYS A 93 0.46 -23.96 -8.56
C LYS A 93 0.64 -23.10 -7.33
N ASP A 94 1.18 -21.89 -7.48
CA ASP A 94 1.42 -20.97 -6.38
C ASP A 94 0.09 -20.51 -5.76
N VAL A 95 -0.90 -20.20 -6.59
CA VAL A 95 -2.26 -19.83 -6.12
C VAL A 95 -2.92 -21.02 -5.42
N LYS A 96 -2.76 -22.22 -5.95
CA LYS A 96 -3.29 -23.42 -5.32
C LYS A 96 -2.65 -23.67 -3.95
N TRP A 97 -1.34 -23.48 -3.83
CA TRP A 97 -0.61 -23.61 -2.58
C TRP A 97 -0.96 -22.51 -1.57
N LEU A 98 -1.17 -21.26 -2.03
CA LEU A 98 -1.60 -20.15 -1.18
C LEU A 98 -2.91 -20.46 -0.42
N PHE A 99 -3.77 -21.26 -1.03
CA PHE A 99 -5.03 -21.72 -0.44
C PHE A 99 -5.01 -23.20 -0.05
N ASN A 100 -3.85 -23.76 0.29
CA ASN A 100 -3.70 -25.14 0.80
C ASN A 100 -4.34 -26.22 -0.08
N GLY A 101 -4.41 -26.02 -1.39
CA GLY A 101 -4.98 -26.97 -2.34
C GLY A 101 -6.51 -26.95 -2.48
N HIS A 102 -7.23 -26.12 -1.71
CA HIS A 102 -8.70 -26.06 -1.73
C HIS A 102 -9.32 -25.65 -3.07
N PRO A 103 -8.87 -24.58 -3.78
CA PRO A 103 -9.51 -24.16 -5.03
C PRO A 103 -9.33 -25.20 -6.15
N SER A 104 -10.39 -25.39 -6.93
CA SER A 104 -10.34 -26.20 -8.16
C SER A 104 -9.46 -25.52 -9.23
N PRO A 105 -8.94 -26.25 -10.23
CA PRO A 105 -8.10 -25.66 -11.28
C PRO A 105 -8.75 -24.49 -12.02
N GLY A 106 -10.00 -24.63 -12.44
CA GLY A 106 -10.75 -23.54 -13.08
C GLY A 106 -10.89 -22.33 -12.17
N HIS A 107 -11.21 -22.56 -10.90
CA HIS A 107 -11.39 -21.47 -9.94
C HIS A 107 -10.08 -20.75 -9.62
N CYS A 108 -8.92 -21.42 -9.65
CA CYS A 108 -7.64 -20.73 -9.57
C CYS A 108 -7.44 -19.76 -10.73
N TYR A 109 -7.75 -20.15 -11.97
CA TYR A 109 -7.63 -19.27 -13.13
C TYR A 109 -8.60 -18.08 -13.03
N ASP A 110 -9.84 -18.30 -12.60
CA ASP A 110 -10.80 -17.23 -12.36
C ASP A 110 -10.28 -16.20 -11.33
N LEU A 111 -9.62 -16.67 -10.27
CA LEU A 111 -9.05 -15.80 -9.24
C LEU A 111 -7.81 -15.04 -9.76
N MET A 112 -6.99 -15.68 -10.60
CA MET A 112 -5.82 -15.05 -11.21
C MET A 112 -6.21 -13.96 -12.21
N GLU A 113 -7.23 -14.24 -13.03
CA GLU A 113 -7.78 -13.29 -13.99
C GLU A 113 -8.31 -12.04 -13.26
N LEU A 114 -9.17 -12.23 -12.25
CA LEU A 114 -9.67 -11.14 -11.42
C LEU A 114 -8.55 -10.39 -10.69
N ALA A 115 -7.52 -11.09 -10.21
CA ALA A 115 -6.39 -10.44 -9.56
C ALA A 115 -5.65 -9.50 -10.52
N GLY A 116 -5.57 -9.84 -11.80
CA GLY A 116 -4.95 -9.05 -12.87
C GLY A 116 -5.74 -7.81 -13.32
N GLU A 117 -6.99 -7.62 -12.90
CA GLU A 117 -7.82 -6.48 -13.33
C GLU A 117 -7.44 -5.15 -12.64
N LEU A 118 -6.68 -5.18 -11.54
CA LEU A 118 -6.29 -3.98 -10.81
C LEU A 118 -5.05 -3.32 -11.42
N GLU A 119 -4.98 -2.00 -11.36
CA GLU A 119 -3.81 -1.23 -11.81
C GLU A 119 -2.51 -1.74 -11.15
N GLY A 120 -1.47 -1.95 -11.96
CA GLY A 120 -0.21 -2.54 -11.54
C GLY A 120 -0.17 -4.07 -11.55
N PHE A 121 -1.30 -4.74 -11.78
CA PHE A 121 -1.40 -6.18 -11.97
C PHE A 121 -1.70 -6.53 -13.42
N SER A 122 -1.32 -7.73 -13.84
CA SER A 122 -1.72 -8.25 -15.15
C SER A 122 -1.89 -9.77 -15.11
N TYR A 123 -2.82 -10.28 -15.93
CA TYR A 123 -2.99 -11.71 -16.15
C TYR A 123 -2.54 -12.06 -17.57
N GLU A 124 -1.58 -12.98 -17.67
CA GLU A 124 -1.04 -13.44 -18.95
C GLU A 124 -1.44 -14.89 -19.20
N THR A 125 -2.13 -15.10 -20.33
CA THR A 125 -2.38 -16.43 -20.90
C THR A 125 -1.32 -16.76 -21.95
N SER A 126 -0.85 -18.01 -22.00
CA SER A 126 0.19 -18.42 -22.95
C SER A 126 -0.10 -19.78 -23.56
N ASP A 127 -0.03 -19.89 -24.89
CA ASP A 127 -0.31 -21.12 -25.66
C ASP A 127 0.76 -22.23 -25.53
N GLY A 128 1.64 -22.14 -24.53
CA GLY A 128 2.68 -23.14 -24.27
C GLY A 128 3.38 -23.00 -22.91
N ARG A 129 2.87 -22.13 -22.03
CA ARG A 129 3.36 -21.92 -20.65
C ARG A 129 2.17 -21.82 -19.71
N SER A 130 2.38 -22.08 -18.42
CA SER A 130 1.35 -21.84 -17.41
C SER A 130 0.86 -20.39 -17.47
N ASN A 131 -0.46 -20.19 -17.38
CA ASN A 131 -1.01 -18.86 -17.13
C ASN A 131 -0.46 -18.32 -15.82
N ARG A 132 -0.27 -17.01 -15.75
CA ARG A 132 0.34 -16.34 -14.60
C ARG A 132 -0.30 -14.99 -14.35
N VAL A 133 -0.38 -14.63 -13.08
CA VAL A 133 -0.68 -13.26 -12.66
C VAL A 133 0.62 -12.59 -12.26
N LEU A 134 0.83 -11.35 -12.70
CA LEU A 134 2.02 -10.56 -12.45
C LEU A 134 1.65 -9.29 -11.68
N VAL A 135 2.63 -8.75 -10.99
CA VAL A 135 2.58 -7.42 -10.40
C VAL A 135 3.84 -6.65 -10.75
N ASN A 136 3.65 -5.38 -11.07
CA ASN A 136 4.71 -4.37 -11.12
C ASN A 136 4.47 -3.38 -9.98
N PHE A 137 5.28 -3.47 -8.92
CA PHE A 137 5.11 -2.71 -7.68
C PHE A 137 5.04 -1.20 -7.91
N GLU A 138 5.84 -0.67 -8.84
CA GLU A 138 5.83 0.76 -9.20
C GLU A 138 4.52 1.23 -9.83
N GLY A 139 3.74 0.30 -10.40
CA GLY A 139 2.44 0.60 -11.00
C GLY A 139 1.25 0.32 -10.09
N VAL A 140 1.48 -0.16 -8.86
CA VAL A 140 0.40 -0.44 -7.90
C VAL A 140 -0.05 0.87 -7.27
N ASN A 141 -1.31 1.22 -7.47
CA ASN A 141 -1.95 2.43 -6.92
C ASN A 141 -2.92 2.07 -5.77
N ASP A 142 -2.47 1.20 -4.87
CA ASP A 142 -3.23 0.75 -3.70
C ASP A 142 -2.35 0.90 -2.45
N GLU A 143 -2.60 1.99 -1.72
CA GLU A 143 -1.81 2.40 -0.55
C GLU A 143 -1.87 1.35 0.57
N ALA A 144 -3.00 0.65 0.73
CA ALA A 144 -3.13 -0.42 1.73
C ALA A 144 -2.23 -1.63 1.38
N LEU A 145 -2.16 -2.02 0.11
CA LEU A 145 -1.26 -3.09 -0.34
C LEU A 145 0.22 -2.71 -0.19
N ILE A 146 0.58 -1.45 -0.47
CA ILE A 146 1.95 -0.94 -0.32
C ILE A 146 2.36 -0.95 1.17
N HIS A 147 1.52 -0.43 2.06
CA HIS A 147 1.79 -0.44 3.50
C HIS A 147 1.88 -1.86 4.07
N ALA A 148 0.98 -2.77 3.66
CA ALA A 148 1.02 -4.16 4.09
C ALA A 148 2.33 -4.85 3.69
N ALA A 149 2.83 -4.58 2.47
CA ALA A 149 4.07 -5.17 1.97
C ALA A 149 5.33 -4.63 2.67
N ASN A 150 5.36 -3.33 2.98
CA ASN A 150 6.48 -2.72 3.71
C ASN A 150 6.60 -3.21 5.16
N ASN A 151 5.47 -3.59 5.76
CA ASN A 151 5.42 -4.11 7.14
C ASN A 151 5.56 -5.63 7.25
N ALA A 152 5.61 -6.36 6.13
CA ALA A 152 5.83 -7.80 6.13
C ALA A 152 7.28 -8.15 6.55
N PRO A 153 7.51 -9.28 7.26
CA PRO A 153 8.85 -9.69 7.68
C PRO A 153 9.74 -9.96 6.45
N GLY A 154 10.61 -9.00 6.12
CA GLY A 154 11.48 -9.01 4.94
C GLY A 154 11.29 -7.85 3.96
N GLY A 155 10.34 -6.94 4.21
CA GLY A 155 10.12 -5.74 3.40
C GLY A 155 11.27 -4.73 3.51
N ARG A 156 11.74 -4.19 2.37
CA ARG A 156 12.63 -3.04 2.35
C ARG A 156 11.81 -1.83 2.80
N ARG A 157 12.13 -1.27 3.97
CA ARG A 157 11.63 0.06 4.36
C ARG A 157 12.11 1.06 3.31
N VAL A 158 11.21 1.48 2.42
CA VAL A 158 11.39 2.63 1.53
C VAL A 158 10.77 3.84 2.20
#